data_AF-A0A699KKG4-F1
#
_entry.id   AF-A0A699KKG4-F1
#
_cell.length_a   1.000
_cell.length_b   1.000
_cell.length_c   1.000
_cell.angle_alpha   90.00
_cell.angle_beta   90.00
_cell.angle_gamma   90.00
#
_symmetry.space_group_name_H-M   'P 1'
#
loop_
_entity.id
_entity.type
_entity.pdbx_description
1 polymer ?
#
loop_
_entity_poly.entity_id
_entity_poly.type
_entity_poly.pdbx_seq_one_letter_code
_entity_poly.pdbx_strand_id
1 'polypeptide(L)'
;MQKYGVTHRLATPYDPQTSGQVKVSNRGLKRILERVVGQNRASWSDKLDDAVWAFRTAYKTPIGCTPYKVVYGKAYHLPVELEHKAYWALKHANFDLKTAGDHKKIQINELNELRDQAFENYLIYKEKTKRIHDSKIKNRVFNIGDRVLLFNSRLRFSLANSKAAGLYSWKCEDSCQWILSLSLHFHSFILGI
;
A
#
# COMPACT_ATOMS: atom_id res chain seq x y z
N MET A 1 -1.35 -7.45 22.63
CA MET A 1 -1.01 -6.16 21.97
C MET A 1 -1.26 -4.94 22.86
N GLN A 2 -2.26 -4.94 23.75
CA GLN A 2 -2.49 -3.84 24.72
C GLN A 2 -1.25 -3.48 25.58
N LYS A 3 -0.39 -4.47 25.91
CA LYS A 3 0.89 -4.25 26.60
C LYS A 3 1.82 -3.26 25.89
N TYR A 4 1.70 -3.10 24.57
CA TYR A 4 2.51 -2.17 23.77
C TYR A 4 1.74 -0.92 23.35
N GLY A 5 0.55 -0.66 23.92
CA GLY A 5 -0.31 0.45 23.49
C GLY A 5 -0.91 0.30 22.09
N VAL A 6 -0.74 -0.85 21.44
CA VAL A 6 -1.24 -1.09 20.07
C VAL A 6 -2.71 -1.48 20.12
N THR A 7 -3.55 -0.69 19.45
CA THR A 7 -4.97 -0.99 19.23
C THR A 7 -5.15 -1.78 17.95
N HIS A 8 -5.75 -2.98 18.05
CA HIS A 8 -6.00 -3.81 16.89
C HIS A 8 -7.31 -3.38 16.22
N ARG A 9 -7.22 -2.87 14.99
CA ARG A 9 -8.38 -2.53 14.17
C ARG A 9 -8.69 -3.67 13.20
N LEU A 10 -9.82 -4.32 13.41
CA LEU A 10 -10.31 -5.39 12.53
C LEU A 10 -11.18 -4.77 11.42
N ALA A 11 -10.92 -5.17 10.18
CA ALA A 11 -11.83 -4.90 9.07
C ALA A 11 -12.98 -5.91 9.10
N THR A 12 -14.17 -5.47 8.70
CA THR A 12 -15.30 -6.38 8.49
C THR A 12 -14.97 -7.35 7.33
N PRO A 13 -15.32 -8.64 7.46
CA PRO A 13 -15.17 -9.58 6.35
C PRO A 13 -15.87 -9.04 5.10
N TYR A 14 -15.20 -9.16 3.94
CA TYR A 14 -15.74 -8.76 2.64
C TYR A 14 -16.05 -7.27 2.44
N ASP A 15 -15.51 -6.36 3.27
CA ASP A 15 -15.42 -4.93 2.94
C ASP A 15 -13.99 -4.59 2.44
N PRO A 16 -13.74 -4.58 1.13
CA PRO A 16 -12.42 -4.26 0.61
C PRO A 16 -12.05 -2.79 0.80
N GLN A 17 -13.03 -1.93 1.05
CA GLN A 17 -12.85 -0.48 1.07
C GLN A 17 -12.04 -0.05 2.29
N THR A 18 -12.24 -0.71 3.44
CA THR A 18 -11.56 -0.40 4.70
C THR A 18 -10.04 -0.64 4.66
N SER A 19 -9.58 -1.59 3.83
CA SER A 19 -8.17 -1.99 3.70
C SER A 19 -7.58 -1.70 2.32
N GLY A 20 -8.20 -0.79 1.56
CA GLY A 20 -7.87 -0.54 0.15
C GLY A 20 -6.39 -0.18 -0.08
N GLN A 21 -5.79 0.64 0.79
CA GLN A 21 -4.39 1.05 0.68
C GLN A 21 -3.44 -0.16 0.80
N VAL A 22 -3.64 -1.01 1.82
CA VAL A 22 -2.84 -2.22 2.02
C VAL A 22 -2.97 -3.16 0.82
N LYS A 23 -4.19 -3.31 0.28
CA LYS A 23 -4.42 -4.14 -0.92
C LYS A 23 -3.69 -3.62 -2.15
N VAL A 24 -3.70 -2.30 -2.39
CA VAL A 24 -2.99 -1.69 -3.52
C VAL A 24 -1.48 -1.85 -3.38
N SER A 25 -0.93 -1.60 -2.18
CA SER A 25 0.50 -1.77 -1.91
C SER A 25 0.94 -3.22 -2.06
N ASN A 26 0.18 -4.17 -1.49
CA ASN A 26 0.47 -5.61 -1.60
C ASN A 26 0.42 -6.07 -3.05
N ARG A 27 -0.52 -5.57 -3.86
CA ARG A 27 -0.56 -5.86 -5.30
C ARG A 27 0.66 -5.33 -6.03
N GLY A 28 1.16 -4.15 -5.64
CA GLY A 28 2.39 -3.58 -6.19
C GLY A 28 3.61 -4.42 -5.88
N LEU A 29 3.81 -4.77 -4.60
CA LEU A 29 4.90 -5.64 -4.16
C LEU A 29 4.85 -7.02 -4.83
N LYS A 30 3.66 -7.62 -4.90
CA LYS A 30 3.48 -8.91 -5.56
C LYS A 30 3.92 -8.87 -7.03
N ARG A 31 3.58 -7.81 -7.77
CA ARG A 31 4.01 -7.66 -9.18
C ARG A 31 5.53 -7.53 -9.33
N ILE A 32 6.20 -6.87 -8.38
CA ILE A 32 7.66 -6.77 -8.37
C ILE A 32 8.26 -8.15 -8.09
N LEU A 33 7.79 -8.82 -7.05
CA LEU A 33 8.22 -10.18 -6.71
C LEU A 33 8.01 -11.18 -7.85
N GLU A 34 6.84 -11.17 -8.49
CA GLU A 34 6.54 -12.03 -9.64
C GLU A 34 7.57 -11.85 -10.78
N ARG A 35 8.05 -10.61 -10.99
CA ARG A 35 9.08 -10.32 -12.01
C ARG A 35 10.47 -10.77 -11.58
N VAL A 36 10.85 -10.56 -10.32
CA VAL A 36 12.21 -10.86 -9.82
C VAL A 36 12.41 -12.36 -9.61
N VAL A 37 11.37 -13.06 -9.13
CA VAL A 37 11.40 -14.50 -8.85
C VAL A 37 11.33 -15.33 -10.15
N GLY A 38 10.60 -14.83 -11.16
CA GLY A 38 10.51 -15.48 -12.47
C GLY A 38 9.94 -16.90 -12.37
N GLN A 39 10.64 -17.89 -12.94
CA GLN A 39 10.19 -19.29 -12.96
C GLN A 39 10.46 -20.02 -11.63
N ASN A 40 11.50 -19.66 -10.88
CA ASN A 40 11.88 -20.35 -9.66
C ASN A 40 11.14 -19.79 -8.44
N ARG A 41 9.93 -20.31 -8.17
CA ARG A 41 9.06 -19.84 -7.08
C ARG A 41 9.62 -20.10 -5.67
N ALA A 42 10.66 -20.93 -5.51
CA ALA A 42 11.21 -21.28 -4.21
C ALA A 42 12.08 -20.16 -3.59
N SER A 43 12.68 -19.31 -4.42
CA SER A 43 13.64 -18.27 -3.97
C SER A 43 12.97 -16.91 -3.67
N TRP A 44 11.69 -16.88 -3.30
CA TRP A 44 10.96 -15.61 -3.14
C TRP A 44 11.36 -14.87 -1.87
N SER A 45 11.72 -15.60 -0.80
CA SER A 45 12.19 -15.03 0.47
C SER A 45 13.45 -14.20 0.27
N ASP A 46 14.40 -14.75 -0.48
CA ASP A 46 15.73 -14.15 -0.68
C ASP A 46 15.64 -12.87 -1.54
N LYS A 47 14.58 -12.77 -2.35
CA LYS A 47 14.28 -11.63 -3.23
C LYS A 47 13.31 -10.63 -2.62
N LEU A 48 12.83 -10.89 -1.40
CA LEU A 48 11.84 -10.04 -0.75
C LEU A 48 12.42 -8.66 -0.41
N ASP A 49 13.63 -8.62 0.13
CA ASP A 49 14.29 -7.38 0.51
C ASP A 49 14.53 -6.49 -0.72
N ASP A 50 14.99 -7.06 -1.84
CA ASP A 50 15.16 -6.35 -3.11
C ASP A 50 13.84 -5.82 -3.65
N ALA A 51 12.76 -6.60 -3.55
CA ALA A 51 11.44 -6.17 -4.02
C ALA A 51 10.85 -5.05 -3.16
N VAL A 52 11.01 -5.13 -1.84
CA VAL A 52 10.62 -4.08 -0.90
C VAL A 52 11.46 -2.82 -1.14
N TRP A 53 12.75 -2.99 -1.38
CA TRP A 53 13.67 -1.93 -1.71
C TRP A 53 13.24 -1.18 -2.98
N ALA A 54 13.01 -1.91 -4.07
CA ALA A 54 12.52 -1.36 -5.33
C ALA A 54 11.16 -0.65 -5.16
N PHE A 55 10.27 -1.20 -4.32
CA PHE A 55 8.98 -0.57 -4.07
C PHE A 55 9.10 0.78 -3.35
N ARG A 56 10.03 0.90 -2.41
CA ARG A 56 10.29 2.11 -1.61
C ARG A 56 10.94 3.22 -2.41
N THR A 57 11.82 2.88 -3.35
CA THR A 57 12.56 3.82 -4.19
C THR A 57 11.84 4.19 -5.48
N ALA A 58 10.85 3.38 -5.92
CA ALA A 58 10.04 3.70 -7.08
C ALA A 58 9.12 4.90 -6.85
N TYR A 59 9.11 5.83 -7.80
CA TYR A 59 8.23 7.00 -7.80
C TYR A 59 6.75 6.58 -7.88
N LYS A 60 5.89 7.21 -7.08
CA LYS A 60 4.44 6.97 -7.08
C LYS A 60 3.72 8.22 -7.59
N THR A 61 3.16 8.12 -8.78
CA THR A 61 2.38 9.21 -9.40
C THR A 61 1.26 9.77 -8.52
N PRO A 62 0.48 8.97 -7.76
CA PRO A 62 -0.57 9.52 -6.89
C PRO A 62 -0.05 10.40 -5.75
N ILE A 63 1.20 10.19 -5.32
CA ILE A 63 1.82 10.88 -4.20
C ILE A 63 2.72 12.02 -4.70
N GLY A 64 3.29 11.88 -5.89
CA GLY A 64 4.21 12.85 -6.47
C GLY A 64 5.66 12.70 -6.01
N CYS A 65 6.00 11.59 -5.35
CA CYS A 65 7.37 11.29 -4.90
C CYS A 65 7.56 9.79 -4.62
N THR A 66 8.73 9.42 -4.09
CA THR A 66 9.03 8.04 -3.67
C THR A 66 8.61 7.83 -2.21
N PRO A 67 8.10 6.64 -1.83
CA PRO A 67 7.78 6.33 -0.43
C PRO A 67 8.96 6.57 0.51
N TYR A 68 10.17 6.27 0.08
CA TYR A 68 11.39 6.54 0.84
C TYR A 68 11.56 8.03 1.16
N LYS A 69 11.32 8.92 0.19
CA LYS A 69 11.44 10.37 0.38
C LYS A 69 10.42 10.92 1.38
N VAL A 70 9.20 10.36 1.44
CA VAL A 70 8.18 10.77 2.43
C VAL A 70 8.60 10.43 3.86
N VAL A 71 9.27 9.29 4.04
CA VAL A 71 9.71 8.82 5.36
C VAL A 71 10.93 9.59 5.83
N TYR A 72 11.96 9.70 4.98
CA TYR A 72 13.28 10.21 5.38
C TYR A 72 13.57 11.65 4.91
N GLY A 73 12.72 12.26 4.10
CA GLY A 73 12.90 13.61 3.53
C GLY A 73 13.95 13.73 2.43
N LYS A 74 14.77 12.69 2.24
CA LYS A 74 15.86 12.69 1.28
C LYS A 74 15.59 11.74 0.12
N ALA A 75 16.13 12.10 -1.04
CA ALA A 75 16.22 11.16 -2.14
C ALA A 75 17.14 10.00 -1.76
N TYR A 76 16.91 8.84 -2.37
CA TYR A 76 17.81 7.72 -2.19
C TYR A 76 19.17 8.00 -2.85
N HIS A 77 20.24 7.62 -2.18
CA HIS A 77 21.63 7.67 -2.65
C HIS A 77 22.19 6.25 -2.66
N LEU A 78 22.82 5.84 -3.77
CA LEU A 78 23.51 4.55 -3.81
C LEU A 78 24.60 4.50 -2.72
N PRO A 79 24.96 3.30 -2.19
CA PRO A 79 25.98 3.18 -1.14
C PRO A 79 27.29 3.91 -1.45
N VAL A 80 27.72 3.87 -2.71
CA VAL A 80 28.92 4.60 -3.19
C VAL A 80 28.79 6.12 -3.06
N GLU A 81 27.60 6.68 -3.29
CA GLU A 81 27.35 8.11 -3.10
C GLU A 81 27.34 8.48 -1.62
N LEU A 82 26.90 7.56 -0.75
CA LEU A 82 26.90 7.75 0.70
C LEU A 82 28.31 7.75 1.28
N GLU A 83 29.19 6.84 0.85
CA GLU A 83 30.60 6.79 1.31
C GLU A 83 31.34 8.08 0.98
N HIS A 84 31.21 8.56 -0.26
CA HIS A 84 31.82 9.80 -0.69
C HIS A 84 31.24 11.01 0.07
N LYS A 85 29.91 11.10 0.22
CA LYS A 85 29.27 12.19 0.99
C LYS A 85 29.63 12.16 2.46
N ALA A 86 29.75 10.98 3.06
CA ALA A 86 30.17 10.82 4.45
C ALA A 86 31.62 11.26 4.64
N TYR A 87 32.52 10.89 3.72
CA TYR A 87 33.91 11.35 3.71
C TYR A 87 34.02 12.88 3.61
N TRP A 88 33.26 13.51 2.70
CA TRP A 88 33.22 14.97 2.58
C TRP A 88 32.60 15.66 3.80
N ALA A 89 31.53 15.10 4.36
CA ALA A 89 30.92 15.63 5.57
C ALA A 89 31.87 15.56 6.77
N LEU A 90 32.66 14.50 6.90
CA LEU A 90 33.68 14.36 7.93
C LEU A 90 34.78 15.42 7.77
N LYS A 91 35.20 15.69 6.53
CA LYS A 91 36.21 16.71 6.21
C LYS A 91 35.73 18.14 6.47
N HIS A 92 34.42 18.38 6.39
CA HIS A 92 33.77 19.68 6.59
C HIS A 92 32.94 19.76 7.88
N ALA A 93 33.14 18.83 8.83
CA ALA A 93 32.39 18.80 10.07
C ALA A 93 32.78 20.01 10.94
N ASN A 94 32.04 21.10 10.80
CA ASN A 94 32.06 22.20 11.75
C ASN A 94 31.22 21.80 12.97
N PHE A 95 31.87 21.63 14.12
CA PHE A 95 31.27 21.21 15.40
C PHE A 95 30.43 22.31 16.09
N ASP A 96 30.01 23.37 15.39
CA ASP A 96 29.15 24.38 16.00
C ASP A 96 27.74 23.81 16.21
N LEU A 97 27.48 23.43 17.46
CA LEU A 97 26.24 22.84 17.91
C LEU A 97 25.03 23.72 17.61
N LYS A 98 25.20 25.06 17.63
CA LYS A 98 24.09 25.99 17.41
C LYS A 98 23.66 25.99 15.95
N THR A 99 24.63 26.16 15.03
CA THR A 99 24.38 26.10 13.59
C THR A 99 23.84 24.74 13.16
N ALA A 100 24.37 23.64 13.72
CA ALA A 100 23.87 22.29 13.44
C ALA A 100 22.41 22.09 13.93
N GLY A 101 22.06 22.67 15.09
CA GLY A 101 20.71 22.66 15.62
C GLY A 101 19.71 23.40 14.72
N ASP A 102 20.07 24.61 14.29
CA ASP A 102 19.24 25.42 13.38
C ASP A 102 19.04 24.72 12.03
N HIS A 103 20.10 24.14 11.47
CA HIS A 103 20.03 23.40 10.22
C HIS A 103 19.13 22.15 10.33
N LYS A 104 19.22 21.40 11.44
CA LYS A 104 18.34 20.25 11.69
C LYS A 104 16.87 20.67 11.80
N LYS A 105 16.58 21.83 12.42
CA LYS A 105 15.22 22.37 12.52
C LYS A 105 14.63 22.67 11.15
N ILE A 106 15.43 23.27 10.26
CA ILE A 106 15.03 23.54 8.87
C ILE A 106 14.72 22.23 8.13
N GLN A 107 15.59 21.22 8.22
CA GLN A 107 15.37 19.92 7.58
C GLN A 107 14.08 19.22 8.03
N ILE A 108 13.72 19.34 9.32
CA ILE A 108 12.48 18.77 9.84
C ILE A 108 11.26 19.50 9.26
N ASN A 109 11.32 20.83 9.15
CA ASN A 109 10.25 21.61 8.54
C ASN A 109 10.07 21.25 7.06
N GLU A 110 11.16 21.17 6.30
CA GLU A 110 11.13 20.73 4.89
C GLU A 110 10.50 19.33 4.75
N LEU A 111 10.83 18.40 5.66
CA LEU A 111 10.23 17.07 5.69
C LEU A 111 8.71 17.11 5.95
N ASN A 112 8.26 17.97 6.86
CA ASN A 112 6.82 18.14 7.12
C ASN A 112 6.10 18.73 5.90
N GLU A 113 6.66 19.76 5.27
CA GLU A 113 6.11 20.34 4.04
C GLU A 113 5.99 19.30 2.91
N LEU A 114 7.02 18.45 2.74
CA LEU A 114 6.98 17.36 1.78
C LEU A 114 5.87 16.34 2.06
N ARG A 115 5.60 16.05 3.34
CA ARG A 115 4.53 15.14 3.76
C ARG A 115 3.16 15.73 3.52
N ASP A 116 2.99 17.02 3.81
CA ASP A 116 1.74 17.74 3.58
C ASP A 116 1.42 17.79 2.08
N GLN A 117 2.41 18.14 1.25
CA GLN A 117 2.27 18.10 -0.21
C GLN A 117 1.93 16.70 -0.74
N ALA A 118 2.60 15.66 -0.24
CA ALA A 118 2.32 14.28 -0.62
C ALA A 118 0.89 13.85 -0.25
N PHE A 119 0.39 14.31 0.90
CA PHE A 119 -0.96 14.04 1.36
C PHE A 119 -2.01 14.75 0.49
N GLU A 120 -1.81 16.03 0.20
CA GLU A 120 -2.70 16.81 -0.69
C GLU A 120 -2.76 16.21 -2.10
N ASN A 121 -1.61 15.83 -2.67
CA ASN A 121 -1.55 15.15 -3.97
C ASN A 121 -2.36 13.84 -3.97
N TYR A 122 -2.24 13.06 -2.90
CA TYR A 122 -3.00 11.82 -2.73
C TYR A 122 -4.50 12.08 -2.65
N LEU A 123 -4.93 13.10 -1.90
CA LEU A 123 -6.34 13.48 -1.80
C LEU A 123 -6.92 13.89 -3.16
N ILE A 124 -6.20 14.76 -3.88
CA ILE A 124 -6.59 15.21 -5.22
C ILE A 124 -6.69 14.02 -6.18
N TYR A 125 -5.71 13.11 -6.17
CA TYR A 125 -5.72 11.93 -7.01
C TYR A 125 -6.92 11.01 -6.70
N LYS A 126 -7.17 10.77 -5.41
CA LYS A 126 -8.30 9.96 -4.93
C LYS A 126 -9.63 10.57 -5.38
N GLU A 127 -9.78 11.89 -5.24
CA GLU A 127 -11.00 12.59 -5.64
C GLU A 127 -11.21 12.54 -7.16
N LYS A 128 -10.16 12.80 -7.96
CA LYS A 128 -10.22 12.68 -9.42
C LYS A 128 -10.63 11.27 -9.85
N THR A 129 -10.05 10.25 -9.23
CA THR A 129 -10.37 8.85 -9.50
C THR A 129 -11.83 8.53 -9.16
N LYS A 130 -12.32 9.05 -8.02
CA LYS A 130 -13.72 8.92 -7.61
C LYS A 130 -14.65 9.60 -8.62
N ARG A 131 -14.38 10.84 -9.02
CA ARG A 131 -15.19 11.56 -10.03
C ARG A 131 -15.28 10.80 -11.36
N ILE A 132 -14.17 10.22 -11.83
CA ILE A 132 -14.13 9.41 -13.05
C ILE A 132 -14.88 8.08 -12.87
N HIS A 133 -14.84 7.48 -11.69
CA HIS A 133 -15.59 6.28 -11.39
C HIS A 133 -17.09 6.57 -11.37
N ASP A 134 -17.50 7.57 -10.59
CA ASP A 134 -18.89 7.96 -10.39
C ASP A 134 -19.55 8.41 -11.71
N SER A 135 -18.82 9.12 -12.58
CA SER A 135 -19.34 9.51 -13.91
C SER A 135 -19.62 8.33 -14.84
N LYS A 136 -18.99 7.17 -14.60
CA LYS A 136 -19.23 5.93 -15.36
C LYS A 136 -20.35 5.09 -14.77
N ILE A 137 -20.80 5.39 -13.54
CA ILE A 137 -21.91 4.68 -12.91
C ILE A 137 -23.19 5.15 -13.58
N LYS A 138 -23.87 4.23 -14.28
CA LYS A 138 -25.23 4.48 -14.75
C LYS A 138 -26.17 4.38 -13.55
N ASN A 139 -26.83 5.47 -13.21
CA ASN A 139 -27.90 5.46 -12.21
C ASN A 139 -29.01 4.53 -12.69
N ARG A 140 -29.22 3.44 -11.95
CA ARG A 140 -30.35 2.53 -12.15
C ARG A 140 -31.31 2.75 -11.00
N VAL A 141 -32.53 3.13 -11.33
CA VAL A 141 -33.64 3.18 -10.38
C VAL A 141 -34.31 1.82 -10.41
N PHE A 142 -34.47 1.19 -9.25
CA PHE A 142 -35.15 -0.09 -9.11
C PHE A 142 -36.53 0.14 -8.51
N ASN A 143 -37.55 -0.44 -9.11
CA ASN A 143 -38.92 -0.41 -8.60
C ASN A 143 -39.27 -1.75 -7.95
N ILE A 144 -40.28 -1.73 -7.06
CA ILE A 144 -40.79 -2.92 -6.39
C ILE A 144 -41.36 -3.87 -7.47
N GLY A 145 -40.81 -5.09 -7.55
CA GLY A 145 -41.16 -6.10 -8.56
C GLY A 145 -40.08 -6.36 -9.61
N ASP A 146 -39.05 -5.51 -9.70
CA ASP A 146 -37.93 -5.72 -10.61
C ASP A 146 -37.07 -6.93 -10.20
N ARG A 147 -36.77 -7.81 -11.17
CA ARG A 147 -35.82 -8.91 -10.97
C ARG A 147 -34.40 -8.37 -11.04
N VAL A 148 -33.75 -8.24 -9.89
CA VAL A 148 -32.34 -7.82 -9.78
C VAL A 148 -31.42 -9.01 -9.53
N LEU A 149 -30.24 -8.98 -10.16
CA LEU A 149 -29.20 -9.97 -9.92
C LEU A 149 -28.48 -9.64 -8.62
N LEU A 150 -28.59 -10.52 -7.63
CA LEU A 150 -27.85 -10.42 -6.39
C LEU A 150 -26.41 -10.91 -6.60
N PHE A 151 -25.43 -10.07 -6.27
CA PHE A 151 -24.03 -10.48 -6.30
C PHE A 151 -23.74 -11.47 -5.17
N ASN A 152 -23.51 -12.74 -5.51
CA ASN A 152 -23.11 -13.77 -4.55
C ASN A 152 -21.58 -13.90 -4.51
N SER A 153 -20.97 -13.40 -3.43
CA SER A 153 -19.51 -13.40 -3.24
C SER A 153 -18.88 -14.79 -3.12
N ARG A 154 -19.67 -15.83 -2.80
CA ARG A 154 -19.19 -17.22 -2.61
C ARG A 154 -18.92 -17.95 -3.93
N LEU A 155 -19.59 -17.57 -5.02
CA LEU A 155 -19.48 -18.23 -6.33
C LEU A 155 -18.26 -17.79 -7.16
N ARG A 156 -17.48 -16.82 -6.66
CA ARG A 156 -16.32 -16.27 -7.39
C ARG A 156 -15.14 -17.23 -7.47
N PHE A 157 -15.08 -18.25 -6.61
CA PHE A 157 -13.97 -19.21 -6.59
C PHE A 157 -14.15 -20.40 -7.56
N SER A 158 -15.33 -20.62 -8.15
CA SER A 158 -15.59 -21.79 -9.00
C SER A 158 -15.83 -21.50 -10.50
N LEU A 159 -16.04 -20.25 -10.92
CA LEU A 159 -16.44 -19.92 -12.30
C LEU A 159 -15.36 -19.26 -13.18
N ALA A 160 -14.08 -19.54 -12.92
CA ALA A 160 -13.05 -19.25 -13.92
C ALA A 160 -13.11 -20.22 -15.12
N ASN A 161 -13.82 -21.35 -14.98
CA ASN A 161 -13.97 -22.38 -16.02
C ASN A 161 -15.42 -22.90 -16.08
N SER A 162 -16.33 -22.17 -16.71
CA SER A 162 -17.48 -22.72 -17.47
C SER A 162 -18.50 -21.63 -17.83
N LYS A 163 -18.83 -21.55 -19.13
CA LYS A 163 -20.04 -20.91 -19.62
C LYS A 163 -21.21 -21.84 -19.31
N ALA A 164 -22.08 -21.51 -18.35
CA ALA A 164 -23.48 -21.93 -18.33
C ALA A 164 -24.26 -21.16 -17.25
N ALA A 165 -25.40 -20.61 -17.63
CA ALA A 165 -26.38 -20.02 -16.73
C ALA A 165 -27.18 -21.11 -16.00
N GLY A 166 -27.60 -20.84 -14.76
CA GLY A 166 -28.54 -21.70 -14.02
C GLY A 166 -28.98 -21.07 -12.68
N LEU A 167 -30.27 -20.74 -12.59
CA LEU A 167 -31.01 -20.28 -11.40
C LEU A 167 -31.12 -21.39 -10.34
N TYR A 168 -30.56 -21.26 -9.14
CA TYR A 168 -31.03 -22.02 -7.95
C TYR A 168 -30.80 -21.26 -6.63
N SER A 169 -31.82 -21.32 -5.75
CA SER A 169 -31.89 -20.79 -4.39
C SER A 169 -31.64 -21.93 -3.40
N TRP A 170 -30.65 -21.84 -2.51
CA TRP A 170 -30.51 -22.73 -1.35
C TRP A 170 -29.84 -22.08 -0.14
N LYS A 171 -30.31 -22.54 1.03
CA LYS A 171 -29.97 -22.17 2.42
C LYS A 171 -29.25 -23.38 3.03
N CYS A 172 -28.01 -23.27 3.50
CA CYS A 172 -27.48 -24.11 4.60
C CYS A 172 -26.09 -23.66 5.10
N GLU A 173 -25.84 -24.12 6.32
CA GLU A 173 -24.81 -23.83 7.32
C GLU A 173 -23.41 -24.36 7.01
N ASP A 174 -22.48 -23.75 7.75
CA ASP A 174 -21.18 -24.17 8.28
C ASP A 174 -20.08 -24.91 7.49
N SER A 175 -18.88 -24.42 7.81
CA SER A 175 -17.56 -25.04 7.79
C SER A 175 -16.84 -25.23 6.46
N CYS A 176 -15.79 -24.43 6.24
CA CYS A 176 -14.41 -24.91 6.40
C CYS A 176 -13.38 -23.78 6.18
N GLN A 177 -12.37 -23.79 7.06
CA GLN A 177 -11.23 -22.89 7.14
C GLN A 177 -10.30 -23.02 5.93
N TRP A 178 -9.53 -21.96 5.67
CA TRP A 178 -8.08 -21.92 5.38
C TRP A 178 -7.78 -20.65 4.57
N ILE A 179 -7.13 -19.67 5.22
CA ILE A 179 -6.13 -18.70 4.76
C ILE A 179 -5.82 -17.82 5.98
N LEU A 180 -5.00 -18.32 6.88
CA LEU A 180 -4.38 -17.53 7.96
C LEU A 180 -2.94 -17.99 8.13
N SER A 181 -2.04 -17.44 7.31
CA SER A 181 -0.61 -17.42 7.65
C SER A 181 0.19 -16.32 6.94
N LEU A 182 -0.45 -15.27 6.41
CA LEU A 182 0.30 -14.15 5.83
C LEU A 182 -0.26 -12.77 6.19
N SER A 183 -0.83 -12.62 7.39
CA SER A 183 -1.39 -11.34 7.86
C SER A 183 -0.72 -10.78 9.13
N LEU A 184 0.35 -11.38 9.63
CA LEU A 184 0.90 -11.04 10.95
C LEU A 184 2.14 -10.14 10.96
N HIS A 185 2.67 -9.67 9.82
CA HIS A 185 3.88 -8.81 9.79
C HIS A 185 3.81 -7.53 8.95
N PHE A 186 2.69 -7.23 8.28
CA PHE A 186 2.63 -6.06 7.39
C PHE A 186 1.99 -4.81 7.99
N HIS A 187 1.44 -4.87 9.20
CA HIS A 187 0.74 -3.73 9.81
C HIS A 187 1.65 -2.64 10.39
N SER A 188 2.98 -2.86 10.45
CA SER A 188 3.94 -1.88 10.97
C SER A 188 4.81 -1.22 9.91
N PHE A 189 4.65 -1.55 8.62
CA PHE A 189 5.67 -1.22 7.62
C PHE A 189 5.24 -0.19 6.56
N ILE A 190 3.96 0.15 6.49
CA ILE A 190 3.44 1.07 5.46
C ILE A 190 3.02 2.43 6.04
N LEU A 191 2.86 2.55 7.35
CA LEU A 191 2.64 3.81 8.05
C LEU A 191 3.41 3.75 9.36
N GLY A 192 4.70 4.10 9.38
CA GLY A 192 5.45 4.26 10.63
C GLY A 192 4.92 5.42 11.47
N ILE A 193 3.72 5.22 12.04
CA ILE A 193 3.09 5.86 13.19
C ILE A 193 2.42 4.71 13.96
#